data_AF-A0A6P0TA63-F1
#
_entry.id   AF-A0A6P0TA63-F1
#
_cell.length_a   1.000
_cell.length_b   1.000
_cell.length_c   1.000
_cell.angle_alpha   90.00
_cell.angle_beta   90.00
_cell.angle_gamma   90.00
#
_symmetry.space_group_name_H-M   'P 1'
#
loop_
_entity.id
_entity.type
_entity.pdbx_description
1 polymer ?
#
loop_
_entity_poly.entity_id
_entity_poly.type
_entity_poly.pdbx_seq_one_letter_code
_entity_poly.pdbx_strand_id
1 'polypeptide(L)'
;MLSMADGNQVDSQAFGPLMTRFAQQWTFEGVQVADAALYSTENLRQIGSLQWLMRVPLRLAAASTLFDEIHPSSLVVSGIEGYQLSVVGNACGYPSALGSGPLRAAAAA
;
A
#
# COMPACT_ATOMS: atom_id res chain seq x y z
N MET A 1 10.41 13.50 19.67
CA MET A 1 11.67 12.75 19.84
C MET A 1 11.81 11.82 18.65
N LEU A 2 12.81 12.04 17.80
CA LEU A 2 13.07 11.20 16.62
C LEU A 2 13.79 9.94 17.13
N SER A 3 13.10 8.79 17.15
CA SER A 3 13.77 7.51 17.37
C SER A 3 14.34 7.09 16.04
N MET A 4 15.66 7.13 15.89
CA MET A 4 16.29 6.29 14.85
C MET A 4 15.93 4.85 15.20
N ALA A 5 15.36 4.11 14.24
CA ALA A 5 15.20 2.67 14.40
C ALA A 5 16.59 2.11 14.72
N ASP A 6 16.70 1.36 15.81
CA ASP A 6 17.91 0.58 16.09
C ASP A 6 18.12 -0.34 14.90
N GLY A 7 19.30 -0.34 14.28
CA GLY A 7 19.61 -1.20 13.14
C GLY A 7 19.50 -2.70 13.44
N ASN A 8 19.30 -3.07 14.71
CA ASN A 8 18.98 -4.43 15.15
C ASN A 8 17.47 -4.74 15.20
N GLN A 9 16.58 -3.74 15.10
CA GLN A 9 15.16 -3.98 14.92
C GLN A 9 14.88 -4.29 13.46
N VAL A 10 14.13 -5.37 13.23
CA VAL A 10 13.62 -5.64 11.89
C VAL A 10 12.60 -4.54 11.58
N ASP A 11 12.90 -3.69 10.61
CA ASP A 11 12.08 -2.52 10.23
C ASP A 11 10.60 -2.87 10.06
N SER A 12 10.29 -4.08 9.60
CA SER A 12 8.92 -4.58 9.45
C SER A 12 8.13 -4.67 10.75
N GLN A 13 8.77 -4.79 11.91
CA GLN A 13 8.09 -4.87 13.22
C GLN A 13 7.85 -3.49 13.85
N ALA A 14 8.74 -2.53 13.59
CA ALA A 14 8.65 -1.18 14.13
C ALA A 14 7.77 -0.25 13.29
N PHE A 15 7.53 -0.60 12.02
CA PHE A 15 6.88 0.25 11.04
C PHE A 15 5.43 0.63 11.38
N GLY A 16 4.54 -0.35 11.59
CA GLY A 16 3.12 -0.09 11.86
C GLY A 16 2.90 0.88 13.04
N PRO A 17 3.52 0.66 14.22
CA PRO A 17 3.34 1.56 15.36
C PRO A 17 3.97 2.94 15.14
N LEU A 18 5.01 3.05 14.32
CA LEU A 18 5.66 4.31 13.98
C LEU A 18 4.78 5.14 13.03
N MET A 19 4.23 4.52 11.98
CA MET A 19 3.33 5.14 11.02
C MET A 19 2.08 5.73 11.69
N THR A 20 1.46 4.98 12.59
CA THR A 20 0.29 5.43 13.35
C THR A 20 0.61 6.60 14.27
N ARG A 21 1.74 6.55 14.99
CA ARG A 21 2.19 7.66 15.85
C ARG A 21 2.58 8.91 15.05
N PHE A 22 3.13 8.73 13.87
CA PHE A 22 3.50 9.83 13.00
C PHE A 22 2.26 10.51 12.38
N ALA A 23 1.28 9.73 11.93
CA ALA A 23 0.00 10.24 11.43
C ALA A 23 -0.74 11.13 12.45
N GLN A 24 -0.68 10.78 13.74
CA GLN A 24 -1.33 11.56 14.80
C GLN A 24 -0.77 12.99 14.95
N GLN A 25 0.41 13.26 14.39
CA GLN A 25 1.05 14.58 14.46
C GLN A 25 0.71 15.46 13.24
N TRP A 26 -0.03 14.95 12.27
CA TRP A 26 -0.39 15.70 11.08
C TRP A 26 -1.56 16.65 11.36
N THR A 27 -1.43 17.88 10.86
CA THR A 27 -2.50 18.89 10.86
C THR A 27 -3.17 19.02 9.48
N PHE A 28 -2.88 18.08 8.58
CA PHE A 28 -3.30 18.06 7.19
C PHE A 28 -3.68 16.65 6.75
N GLU A 29 -4.44 16.54 5.65
CA GLU A 29 -4.71 15.27 5.00
C GLU A 29 -3.51 14.82 4.16
N GLY A 30 -3.06 13.58 4.35
CA GLY A 30 -1.92 13.05 3.60
C GLY A 30 -2.02 11.56 3.35
N VAL A 31 -1.16 11.07 2.45
CA VAL A 31 -1.01 9.64 2.14
C VAL A 31 0.38 9.19 2.58
N GLN A 32 0.44 8.08 3.29
CA GLN A 32 1.70 7.45 3.68
C GLN A 32 2.19 6.51 2.58
N VAL A 33 3.41 6.70 2.09
CA VAL A 33 4.00 5.85 1.05
C VAL A 33 5.09 4.99 1.68
N ALA A 34 5.04 3.68 1.44
CA ALA A 34 6.00 2.73 2.00
C ALA A 34 6.43 1.65 1.01
N ASP A 35 7.61 1.07 1.26
CA ASP A 35 8.20 0.06 0.40
C ASP A 35 7.60 -1.34 0.64
N ALA A 36 7.89 -2.26 -0.29
CA ALA A 36 7.31 -3.61 -0.31
C ALA A 36 7.76 -4.51 0.86
N ALA A 37 8.93 -4.29 1.47
CA ALA A 37 9.42 -5.07 2.61
C ALA A 37 8.53 -4.91 3.86
N LEU A 38 7.73 -3.84 3.88
CA LEU A 38 6.82 -3.51 4.96
C LEU A 38 5.42 -4.12 4.77
N TYR A 39 5.17 -4.75 3.62
CA TYR A 39 3.92 -5.44 3.31
C TYR A 39 3.79 -6.74 4.11
N SER A 40 3.12 -6.67 5.25
CA SER A 40 2.78 -7.82 6.09
C SER A 40 1.35 -7.71 6.61
N THR A 41 0.72 -8.84 6.94
CA THR A 41 -0.63 -8.85 7.53
C THR A 41 -0.71 -8.00 8.78
N GLU A 42 0.32 -8.04 9.63
CA GLU A 42 0.37 -7.27 10.88
C GLU A 42 0.43 -5.76 10.59
N ASN A 43 1.35 -5.32 9.73
CA ASN A 43 1.46 -3.91 9.38
C ASN A 43 0.19 -3.38 8.72
N LEU A 44 -0.41 -4.14 7.79
CA LEU A 44 -1.65 -3.76 7.12
C LEU A 44 -2.82 -3.60 8.10
N ARG A 45 -2.92 -4.45 9.13
CA ARG A 45 -3.94 -4.29 10.18
C ARG A 45 -3.71 -3.01 10.98
N GLN A 46 -2.46 -2.71 11.33
CA GLN A 46 -2.14 -1.55 12.17
C GLN A 46 -2.36 -0.22 11.46
N ILE A 47 -2.03 -0.12 10.17
CA ILE A 47 -2.22 1.11 9.39
C ILE A 47 -3.57 1.19 8.67
N GLY A 48 -4.47 0.22 8.90
CA GLY A 48 -5.71 0.06 8.14
C GLY A 48 -6.64 1.29 8.16
N SER A 49 -6.58 2.09 9.24
CA SER A 49 -7.33 3.35 9.38
C SER A 49 -6.68 4.55 8.69
N LEU A 50 -5.43 4.43 8.24
CA LEU A 50 -4.67 5.50 7.58
C LEU A 50 -4.88 5.46 6.05
N GLN A 51 -4.60 6.58 5.38
CA GLN A 51 -4.41 6.60 3.93
C GLN A 51 -2.98 6.18 3.62
N TRP A 52 -2.81 5.12 2.82
CA TRP A 52 -1.50 4.57 2.51
C TRP A 52 -1.41 4.03 1.08
N LEU A 53 -0.18 4.01 0.56
CA LEU A 53 0.22 3.44 -0.71
C LEU A 53 1.46 2.57 -0.47
N MET A 54 1.36 1.29 -0.83
CA MET A 54 2.48 0.34 -0.73
C MET A 54 2.55 -0.54 -1.97
N ARG A 55 3.78 -0.91 -2.34
CA ARG A 55 3.99 -1.94 -3.36
C ARG A 55 3.72 -3.32 -2.77
N VAL A 56 2.96 -4.14 -3.47
CA VAL A 56 2.77 -5.56 -3.12
C VAL A 56 3.97 -6.36 -3.67
N PRO A 57 4.67 -7.17 -2.86
CA PRO A 57 5.78 -8.00 -3.36
C PRO A 57 5.30 -9.03 -4.39
N LEU A 58 5.87 -9.00 -5.61
CA LEU A 58 5.51 -9.95 -6.68
C LEU A 58 5.83 -11.41 -6.35
N ARG A 59 6.72 -11.67 -5.37
CA ARG A 59 7.01 -13.02 -4.87
C ARG A 59 5.81 -13.68 -4.17
N LEU A 60 4.77 -12.91 -3.81
CA LEU A 60 3.53 -13.47 -3.27
C LEU A 60 2.77 -14.18 -4.39
N ALA A 61 2.39 -15.43 -4.17
CA ALA A 61 1.68 -16.23 -5.17
C ALA A 61 0.45 -15.49 -5.73
N ALA A 62 -0.39 -14.91 -4.87
CA ALA A 62 -1.56 -14.15 -5.29
C ALA A 62 -1.20 -12.91 -6.15
N ALA A 63 -0.09 -12.24 -5.86
CA ALA A 63 0.35 -11.09 -6.65
C ALA A 63 0.89 -11.51 -8.02
N SER A 64 1.67 -12.59 -8.07
CA SER A 64 2.17 -13.17 -9.32
C SER A 64 1.03 -13.66 -10.21
N THR A 65 0.09 -14.44 -9.65
CA THR A 65 -1.08 -14.91 -10.39
C THR A 65 -1.89 -13.75 -10.95
N LEU A 66 -2.14 -12.73 -10.12
CA LEU A 66 -2.85 -11.54 -10.57
C LEU A 66 -2.11 -10.83 -11.72
N PHE A 67 -0.79 -10.70 -11.62
CA PHE A 67 0.02 -10.09 -12.67
C PHE A 67 -0.09 -10.86 -13.99
N ASP A 68 -0.04 -12.19 -13.94
CA ASP A 68 -0.16 -13.06 -15.13
C ASP A 68 -1.56 -13.03 -15.76
N GLU A 69 -2.60 -12.78 -14.97
CA GLU A 69 -4.00 -12.68 -15.43
C GLU A 69 -4.34 -11.33 -16.08
N ILE A 70 -3.57 -10.27 -15.81
CA ILE A 70 -3.81 -8.96 -16.40
C ILE A 70 -3.48 -8.98 -17.89
N HIS A 71 -4.51 -8.88 -18.72
CA HIS A 71 -4.32 -8.83 -20.16
C HIS A 71 -3.82 -7.43 -20.59
N PRO A 72 -2.83 -7.32 -21.52
CA PRO A 72 -2.31 -6.03 -21.95
C PRO A 72 -3.38 -5.06 -22.48
N SER A 73 -4.47 -5.58 -23.06
CA SER A 73 -5.58 -4.74 -23.54
C SER A 73 -6.42 -4.11 -22.43
N SER A 74 -6.29 -4.54 -21.17
CA SER A 74 -6.96 -3.90 -20.03
C SER A 74 -6.14 -2.75 -19.44
N LEU A 75 -4.90 -2.56 -19.90
CA LEU A 75 -4.05 -1.47 -19.48
C LEU A 75 -4.51 -0.16 -20.12
N VAL A 76 -4.69 0.85 -19.29
CA VAL A 76 -5.01 2.22 -19.70
C VAL A 76 -3.74 3.06 -19.61
N VAL A 77 -3.46 3.84 -20.64
CA VAL A 77 -2.36 4.80 -20.65
C VAL A 77 -2.61 5.83 -19.56
N SER A 78 -1.63 6.01 -18.68
CA SER A 78 -1.71 7.03 -17.64
C SER A 78 -1.38 8.42 -18.22
N GLY A 79 -1.59 9.47 -17.42
CA GLY A 79 -1.10 10.81 -17.77
C GLY A 79 0.42 10.97 -17.73
N ILE A 80 1.17 9.91 -17.38
CA ILE A 80 2.62 9.91 -17.24
C ILE A 80 3.22 9.07 -18.38
N GLU A 81 4.16 9.66 -19.12
CA GLU A 81 4.85 9.00 -20.22
C GLU A 81 5.52 7.70 -19.76
N GLY A 82 5.31 6.62 -20.52
CA GLY A 82 5.86 5.30 -20.21
C GLY A 82 5.09 4.49 -19.17
N TYR A 83 4.03 5.05 -18.57
CA TYR A 83 3.24 4.36 -17.54
C TYR A 83 1.84 4.00 -18.02
N GLN A 84 1.44 2.76 -17.72
CA GLN A 84 0.10 2.23 -17.93
C GLN A 84 -0.41 1.64 -16.61
N LEU A 85 -1.73 1.57 -16.47
CA LEU A 85 -2.36 1.07 -15.26
C LEU A 85 -3.57 0.20 -15.60
N SER A 86 -3.79 -0.84 -14.79
CA SER A 86 -5.04 -1.57 -14.72
C SER A 86 -5.46 -1.63 -13.26
N VAL A 87 -6.75 -1.41 -13.01
CA VAL A 87 -7.31 -1.46 -11.65
C VAL A 87 -7.86 -2.86 -11.43
N VAL A 88 -7.29 -3.60 -10.49
CA VAL A 88 -7.78 -4.94 -10.13
C VAL A 88 -8.10 -5.03 -8.65
N GLY A 89 -9.30 -5.52 -8.35
CA GLY A 89 -9.85 -5.60 -7.00
C GLY A 89 -10.23 -4.22 -6.44
N ASN A 90 -11.41 -4.13 -5.83
CA ASN A 90 -11.84 -2.97 -5.05
C ASN A 90 -11.73 -3.21 -3.53
N ALA A 91 -11.14 -4.34 -3.12
CA ALA A 91 -11.18 -4.82 -1.74
C ALA A 91 -9.87 -5.51 -1.32
N CYS A 92 -8.80 -4.73 -1.15
CA CYS A 92 -7.67 -5.16 -0.33
C CYS A 92 -7.71 -4.38 0.99
N GLY A 93 -8.58 -4.82 1.92
CA GLY A 93 -8.73 -4.22 3.26
C GLY A 93 -10.10 -4.37 3.95
N TYR A 94 -10.70 -5.58 3.99
CA TYR A 94 -11.93 -5.96 4.75
C TYR A 94 -13.24 -5.16 4.48
N PRO A 95 -14.44 -5.69 4.86
CA PRO A 95 -15.60 -5.78 3.99
C PRO A 95 -16.40 -4.47 3.88
N SER A 96 -17.05 -4.36 2.72
CA SER A 96 -18.09 -3.41 2.33
C SER A 96 -18.94 -2.84 3.47
N ALA A 97 -18.73 -1.56 3.78
CA ALA A 97 -19.79 -0.62 4.09
C ALA A 97 -19.28 0.79 3.75
N LEU A 98 -20.07 1.54 3.00
CA LEU A 98 -19.93 2.97 2.69
C LEU A 98 -19.06 3.32 1.46
N GLY A 99 -19.78 3.55 0.36
CA GLY A 99 -19.77 4.78 -0.43
C GLY A 99 -18.43 5.49 -0.68
N SER A 100 -18.10 5.64 -1.97
CA SER A 100 -17.40 6.79 -2.55
C SER A 100 -16.28 7.41 -1.67
N GLY A 101 -15.08 6.80 -1.71
CA GLY A 101 -13.84 7.29 -1.09
C GLY A 101 -12.61 6.78 -1.87
N PRO A 102 -11.44 7.43 -1.75
CA PRO A 102 -10.50 7.63 -2.87
C PRO A 102 -9.82 6.34 -3.35
N LEU A 103 -9.43 6.37 -4.63
CA LEU A 103 -8.70 5.32 -5.35
C LEU A 103 -7.51 4.79 -4.53
N ARG A 104 -7.60 3.54 -4.10
CA ARG A 104 -6.50 2.79 -3.51
C ARG A 104 -5.94 1.85 -4.56
N ALA A 105 -4.91 2.30 -5.28
CA ALA A 105 -4.21 1.51 -6.29
C ALA A 105 -3.04 0.76 -5.66
N ALA A 106 -2.98 -0.56 -5.83
CA ALA A 106 -1.72 -1.29 -5.77
C ALA A 106 -1.03 -1.09 -7.12
N ALA A 107 0.04 -0.28 -7.15
CA ALA A 107 0.87 -0.17 -8.34
C ALA A 107 1.82 -1.38 -8.39
N ALA A 108 1.60 -2.27 -9.35
CA ALA A 108 2.65 -3.15 -9.84
C ALA A 108 3.53 -2.32 -10.79
N ALA A 109 4.82 -2.20 -10.46
CA ALA A 109 5.85 -1.62 -11.30
C ALA A 109 6.94 -2.66 -11.51
#